data_AF-A0AAN8HGM1-F1
#
_entry.id   AF-A0AAN8HGM1-F1
#
_cell.length_a   1.000
_cell.length_b   1.000
_cell.length_c   1.000
_cell.angle_alpha   90.00
_cell.angle_beta   90.00
_cell.angle_gamma   90.00
#
_symmetry.space_group_name_H-M   'P 1'
#
loop_
_entity.id
_entity.type
_entity.pdbx_description
1 polymer ?
#
loop_
_entity_poly.entity_id
_entity_poly.type
_entity_poly.pdbx_seq_one_letter_code
_entity_poly.pdbx_strand_id
1 'polypeptide(L)'
;MMLVSLLLILLQVCSQLMTAVAIPTCLLNGHVVQSTHHMLRDLGGSFPVSCLPVNINISFPSSVLPAAASANPLQCRKALWVVYESLQEAGLVFEEDLPAELTWRDEKLQRFRHLQFRLMEEGQCLSGVDGSVVLSSYFSNVTAVLEQQGSAVCGWEALRRDLLWVLKSALHQHHNCFTWGTKTPPTSG
;
A
#
# COMPACT_ATOMS: atom_id res chain seq x y z
N MET A 1 -23.27 22.53 -45.99
CA MET A 1 -23.39 22.77 -44.53
C MET A 1 -23.48 21.47 -43.73
N MET A 2 -24.41 20.53 -44.04
CA MET A 2 -24.54 19.26 -43.29
C MET A 2 -23.27 18.37 -43.26
N LEU A 3 -22.52 18.31 -44.37
CA LEU A 3 -21.32 17.46 -44.48
C LEU A 3 -20.17 17.94 -43.56
N VAL A 4 -20.06 19.25 -43.37
CA VAL A 4 -19.06 19.88 -42.49
C VAL A 4 -19.43 19.60 -41.02
N SER A 5 -20.70 19.69 -40.67
CA SER A 5 -21.19 19.38 -39.32
C SER A 5 -21.00 17.90 -38.95
N LEU A 6 -21.23 16.97 -39.87
CA LEU A 6 -20.99 15.53 -39.66
C LEU A 6 -19.50 15.21 -39.45
N LEU A 7 -18.61 15.83 -40.23
CA LEU A 7 -17.16 15.68 -40.08
C LEU A 7 -16.68 16.22 -38.73
N LEU A 8 -17.21 17.37 -38.28
CA LEU A 8 -16.86 17.95 -36.98
C LEU A 8 -17.32 17.07 -35.81
N ILE A 9 -18.53 16.49 -35.88
CA ILE A 9 -19.03 15.57 -34.85
C ILE A 9 -18.19 14.30 -34.81
N LEU A 10 -17.83 13.73 -35.96
CA LEU A 10 -16.96 12.54 -36.04
C LEU A 10 -15.57 12.83 -35.46
N LEU A 11 -14.97 13.98 -35.79
CA LEU A 11 -13.69 14.42 -35.22
C LEU A 11 -13.77 14.58 -33.70
N GLN A 12 -14.86 15.16 -33.20
CA GLN A 12 -15.07 15.40 -31.77
C GLN A 12 -15.26 14.08 -31.01
N VAL A 13 -16.07 13.15 -31.52
CA VAL A 13 -16.24 11.80 -30.96
C VAL A 13 -14.94 11.00 -31.03
N CYS A 14 -14.18 11.06 -32.12
CA CYS A 14 -12.86 10.42 -32.23
C CYS A 14 -11.85 11.00 -31.23
N SER A 15 -11.85 12.33 -31.02
CA SER A 15 -10.97 12.97 -30.05
C SER A 15 -11.31 12.57 -28.60
N GLN A 16 -12.60 12.38 -28.29
CA GLN A 16 -13.06 11.89 -26.99
C GLN A 16 -12.82 10.38 -26.78
N LEU A 17 -12.80 9.58 -27.85
CA LEU A 17 -12.40 8.16 -27.79
C LEU A 17 -10.89 8.02 -27.53
N MET A 18 -10.07 8.93 -28.05
CA MET A 18 -8.61 8.90 -27.84
C MET A 18 -8.20 9.35 -26.43
N THR A 19 -9.01 10.16 -25.73
CA THR A 19 -8.77 10.49 -24.31
C THR A 19 -9.25 9.42 -23.33
N ALA A 20 -10.00 8.41 -23.80
CA ALA A 20 -10.40 7.25 -23.00
C ALA A 20 -9.32 6.15 -22.92
N VAL A 21 -8.20 6.29 -23.65
CA VAL A 21 -7.17 5.25 -23.79
C VAL A 21 -5.82 5.76 -23.30
N ALA A 22 -5.63 5.64 -21.98
CA ALA A 22 -4.38 5.31 -21.29
C ALA A 22 -4.41 5.93 -19.89
N ILE A 23 -5.21 5.39 -18.98
CA ILE A 23 -4.85 5.52 -17.56
C ILE A 23 -3.49 4.85 -17.45
N PRO A 24 -2.40 5.56 -17.07
CA PRO A 24 -1.11 4.93 -16.89
C PRO A 24 -1.30 3.75 -15.96
N THR A 25 -0.92 2.55 -16.41
CA THR A 25 -1.00 1.34 -15.61
C THR A 25 0.01 1.46 -14.48
N CYS A 26 -0.41 2.09 -13.40
CA CYS A 26 0.37 2.19 -12.18
C CYS A 26 0.17 0.89 -11.41
N LEU A 27 1.22 0.07 -11.39
CA LEU A 27 1.14 -1.30 -10.90
C LEU A 27 2.32 -1.57 -9.97
N LEU A 28 2.05 -2.25 -8.86
CA LEU A 28 3.08 -2.75 -7.95
C LEU A 28 3.48 -4.17 -8.38
N ASN A 29 4.74 -4.54 -8.17
CA ASN A 29 5.18 -5.90 -8.40
C ASN A 29 4.69 -6.84 -7.28
N GLY A 30 3.84 -7.81 -7.64
CA GLY A 30 3.23 -8.75 -6.69
C GLY A 30 4.26 -9.60 -5.94
N HIS A 31 5.38 -9.96 -6.57
CA HIS A 31 6.46 -10.69 -5.91
C HIS A 31 7.19 -9.85 -4.87
N VAL A 32 7.33 -8.54 -5.13
CA VAL A 32 7.93 -7.61 -4.17
C VAL A 32 6.97 -7.42 -2.99
N VAL A 33 5.68 -7.19 -3.23
CA VAL A 33 4.65 -7.10 -2.17
C VAL A 33 4.60 -8.37 -1.32
N GLN A 34 4.66 -9.55 -1.95
CA GLN A 34 4.72 -10.83 -1.25
C GLN A 34 5.99 -10.99 -0.41
N SER A 35 7.14 -10.56 -0.94
CA SER A 35 8.41 -10.58 -0.22
C SER A 35 8.38 -9.62 0.97
N THR A 36 7.81 -8.42 0.81
CA THR A 36 7.61 -7.44 1.88
C THR A 36 6.75 -8.03 3.00
N HIS A 37 5.63 -8.68 2.65
CA HIS A 37 4.79 -9.40 3.62
C HIS A 37 5.58 -10.48 4.38
N HIS A 38 6.38 -11.30 3.68
CA HIS A 38 7.19 -12.33 4.34
C HIS A 38 8.23 -11.73 5.29
N MET A 39 8.94 -10.67 4.88
CA MET A 39 9.92 -10.01 5.75
C MET A 39 9.27 -9.44 7.00
N LEU A 40 8.10 -8.82 6.87
CA LEU A 40 7.34 -8.27 7.99
C LEU A 40 6.79 -9.36 8.92
N ARG A 41 6.38 -10.50 8.36
CA ARG A 41 5.88 -11.65 9.14
C ARG A 41 7.00 -12.22 9.99
N ASP A 42 8.17 -12.37 9.38
CA ASP A 42 9.34 -12.97 9.98
C ASP A 42 10.13 -11.96 10.85
N LEU A 43 9.75 -10.67 10.85
CA LEU A 43 10.39 -9.61 11.62
C LEU A 43 10.29 -9.86 13.13
N GLY A 44 9.08 -10.23 13.56
CA GLY A 44 8.74 -10.58 14.95
C GLY A 44 8.10 -11.96 15.03
N GLY A 45 7.79 -12.40 16.25
CA GLY A 45 7.12 -13.67 16.51
C GLY A 45 5.60 -13.61 16.37
N SER A 46 4.92 -14.42 17.16
CA SER A 46 3.47 -14.28 17.35
C SER A 46 3.15 -12.96 18.06
N PHE A 47 1.96 -12.41 17.80
CA PHE A 47 1.51 -11.18 18.48
C PHE A 47 1.49 -11.39 20.01
N PRO A 48 2.15 -10.54 20.82
CA PRO A 48 2.23 -10.75 22.26
C PRO A 48 0.86 -10.68 22.93
N VAL A 49 0.55 -11.66 23.80
CA VAL A 49 -0.71 -11.70 24.57
C VAL A 49 -0.86 -10.46 25.46
N SER A 50 0.25 -9.92 25.98
CA SER A 50 0.27 -8.68 26.75
C SER A 50 -0.22 -7.45 25.96
N CYS A 51 -0.18 -7.51 24.62
CA CYS A 51 -0.60 -6.42 23.74
C CYS A 51 -2.06 -6.51 23.29
N LEU A 52 -2.82 -7.52 23.74
CA LEU A 52 -4.24 -7.68 23.40
C LEU A 52 -5.13 -6.48 23.79
N PRO A 53 -4.91 -5.77 24.92
CA PRO A 53 -5.71 -4.58 25.24
C PRO A 53 -5.52 -3.44 24.23
N VAL A 54 -4.28 -3.20 23.79
CA VAL A 54 -3.96 -2.18 22.76
C VAL A 54 -4.55 -2.58 21.41
N ASN A 55 -4.56 -3.88 21.11
CA ASN A 55 -5.14 -4.45 19.89
C ASN A 55 -6.64 -4.15 19.70
N ILE A 56 -7.40 -3.92 20.76
CA ILE A 56 -8.83 -3.58 20.67
C ILE A 56 -9.03 -2.11 20.24
N ASN A 57 -8.09 -1.22 20.60
CA ASN A 57 -8.26 0.22 20.42
C ASN A 57 -7.70 0.73 19.08
N ILE A 58 -6.75 0.01 18.49
CA ILE A 58 -6.14 0.40 17.21
C ILE A 58 -6.15 -0.79 16.27
N SER A 59 -6.92 -0.65 15.19
CA SER A 59 -7.01 -1.61 14.11
C SER A 59 -7.11 -0.90 12.77
N PHE A 60 -6.44 -1.44 11.76
CA PHE A 60 -6.51 -0.93 10.41
C PHE A 60 -7.96 -0.83 9.92
N PRO A 61 -8.37 0.31 9.32
CA PRO A 61 -9.72 0.50 8.83
C PRO A 61 -9.96 -0.32 7.56
N SER A 62 -10.52 -1.52 7.72
CA SER A 62 -10.79 -2.45 6.61
C SER A 62 -11.68 -1.87 5.52
N SER A 63 -12.51 -0.87 5.83
CA SER A 63 -13.36 -0.13 4.88
C SER A 63 -12.59 0.62 3.79
N VAL A 64 -11.29 0.86 3.97
CA VAL A 64 -10.46 1.53 2.97
C VAL A 64 -10.11 0.58 1.83
N LEU A 65 -9.96 -0.73 2.10
CA LEU A 65 -9.80 -1.72 1.04
C LEU A 65 -11.11 -1.86 0.26
N PRO A 66 -11.08 -1.79 -1.09
CA PRO A 66 -12.27 -2.06 -1.89
C PRO A 66 -12.70 -3.53 -1.70
N ALA A 67 -13.99 -3.81 -1.92
CA ALA A 67 -14.46 -5.19 -2.00
C ALA A 67 -13.65 -5.98 -3.05
N ALA A 68 -13.53 -7.29 -2.85
CA ALA A 68 -12.74 -8.18 -3.70
C ALA A 68 -12.90 -7.84 -5.19
N ALA A 69 -11.78 -7.53 -5.86
CA ALA A 69 -11.84 -6.89 -7.17
C ALA A 69 -12.15 -7.92 -8.26
N SER A 70 -13.27 -7.73 -8.96
CA SER A 70 -13.54 -8.40 -10.22
C SER A 70 -12.83 -7.65 -11.36
N ALA A 71 -11.50 -7.73 -11.46
CA ALA A 71 -10.68 -7.09 -12.52
C ALA A 71 -11.03 -5.60 -12.86
N ASN A 72 -11.74 -4.88 -11.99
CA ASN A 72 -12.21 -3.52 -12.24
C ASN A 72 -11.02 -2.56 -12.07
N PRO A 73 -10.63 -1.79 -13.09
CA PRO A 73 -9.47 -0.92 -13.04
C PRO A 73 -9.48 0.10 -11.89
N LEU A 74 -10.65 0.66 -11.55
CA LEU A 74 -10.78 1.63 -10.45
C LEU A 74 -10.58 0.95 -9.09
N GLN A 75 -11.15 -0.24 -8.90
CA GLN A 75 -10.95 -1.02 -7.68
C GLN A 75 -9.51 -1.49 -7.54
N CYS A 76 -8.88 -1.91 -8.64
CA CYS A 76 -7.45 -2.24 -8.65
C CYS A 76 -6.58 -1.05 -8.28
N ARG A 77 -6.80 0.12 -8.90
CA ARG A 77 -6.07 1.35 -8.56
C ARG A 77 -6.22 1.68 -7.07
N LYS A 78 -7.44 1.58 -6.52
CA LYS A 78 -7.70 1.82 -5.10
C LYS A 78 -6.98 0.80 -4.20
N ALA A 79 -7.04 -0.49 -4.51
CA ALA A 79 -6.35 -1.52 -3.73
C ALA A 79 -4.82 -1.33 -3.73
N LEU A 80 -4.24 -1.02 -4.89
CA LEU A 80 -2.81 -0.72 -5.01
C LEU A 80 -2.44 0.55 -4.24
N TRP A 81 -3.25 1.60 -4.34
CA TRP A 81 -3.05 2.83 -3.57
C TRP A 81 -3.10 2.58 -2.07
N VAL A 82 -4.01 1.74 -1.55
CA VAL A 82 -4.02 1.38 -0.12
C VAL A 82 -2.72 0.70 0.31
N VAL A 83 -2.19 -0.22 -0.50
CA VAL A 83 -0.90 -0.86 -0.22
C VAL A 83 0.23 0.17 -0.21
N TYR A 84 0.27 1.04 -1.22
CA TYR A 84 1.27 2.10 -1.34
C TYR A 84 1.22 3.06 -0.15
N GLU A 85 0.07 3.65 0.13
CA GLU A 85 -0.11 4.62 1.22
C GLU A 85 0.22 3.99 2.58
N SER A 86 -0.25 2.77 2.84
CA SER A 86 0.01 2.10 4.12
C SER A 86 1.51 1.84 4.33
N LEU A 87 2.23 1.48 3.26
CA LEU A 87 3.67 1.31 3.32
C LEU A 87 4.40 2.65 3.43
N GLN A 88 3.91 3.71 2.80
CA GLN A 88 4.49 5.05 2.88
C GLN A 88 4.39 5.60 4.30
N GLU A 89 3.18 5.65 4.85
CA GLU A 89 2.90 6.16 6.20
C GLU A 89 3.61 5.32 7.27
N ALA A 90 3.63 4.00 7.13
CA ALA A 90 4.43 3.16 8.01
C ALA A 90 5.93 3.50 7.92
N GLY A 91 6.43 3.83 6.73
CA GLY A 91 7.81 4.27 6.52
C GLY A 91 8.16 5.49 7.37
N LEU A 92 7.26 6.47 7.45
CA LEU A 92 7.42 7.64 8.32
C LEU A 92 7.44 7.24 9.79
N VAL A 93 6.56 6.33 10.21
CA VAL A 93 6.58 5.82 11.59
C VAL A 93 7.90 5.09 11.89
N PHE A 94 8.45 4.32 10.96
CA PHE A 94 9.74 3.63 11.08
C PHE A 94 10.97 4.55 11.14
N GLU A 95 10.81 5.87 10.97
CA GLU A 95 11.87 6.85 11.25
C GLU A 95 12.07 7.09 12.75
N GLU A 96 11.06 6.78 13.57
CA GLU A 96 11.15 6.83 15.03
C GLU A 96 12.03 5.70 15.59
N ASP A 97 12.66 5.95 16.73
CA ASP A 97 13.50 4.95 17.41
C ASP A 97 12.66 3.76 17.89
N LEU A 98 13.11 2.55 17.56
CA LEU A 98 12.49 1.33 18.07
C LEU A 98 12.81 1.15 19.57
N PRO A 99 11.84 0.77 20.41
CA PRO A 99 12.07 0.43 21.80
C PRO A 99 13.09 -0.71 21.91
N ALA A 100 14.01 -0.61 22.88
CA ALA A 100 15.03 -1.62 23.11
C ALA A 100 14.45 -3.01 23.48
N GLU A 101 13.24 -3.02 24.03
CA GLU A 101 12.50 -4.24 24.40
C GLU A 101 11.89 -4.95 23.19
N LEU A 102 11.89 -4.32 22.00
CA LEU A 102 11.37 -4.92 20.78
C LEU A 102 12.36 -5.98 20.26
N THR A 103 11.90 -7.23 20.19
CA THR A 103 12.75 -8.38 19.81
C THR A 103 12.86 -8.59 18.29
N TRP A 104 12.64 -7.53 17.52
CA TRP A 104 12.65 -7.61 16.07
C TRP A 104 14.07 -7.83 15.55
N ARG A 105 14.18 -8.64 14.49
CA ARG A 105 15.48 -8.94 13.89
C ARG A 105 15.93 -7.81 12.97
N ASP A 106 17.01 -7.13 13.32
CA ASP A 106 17.57 -6.00 12.55
C ASP A 106 17.76 -6.31 11.07
N GLU A 107 18.34 -7.47 10.75
CA GLU A 107 18.55 -7.88 9.35
C GLU A 107 17.22 -7.98 8.57
N LYS A 108 16.15 -8.45 9.21
CA LYS A 108 14.82 -8.55 8.60
C LYS A 108 14.17 -7.19 8.47
N LEU A 109 14.36 -6.31 9.45
CA LEU A 109 13.89 -4.94 9.39
C LEU A 109 14.53 -4.19 8.22
N GLN A 110 15.84 -4.31 8.05
CA GLN A 110 16.56 -3.67 6.95
C GLN A 110 16.10 -4.20 5.58
N ARG A 111 15.91 -5.52 5.45
CA ARG A 111 15.36 -6.12 4.22
C ARG A 111 13.92 -5.65 3.96
N PHE A 112 13.09 -5.54 4.99
CA PHE A 112 11.75 -4.99 4.88
C PHE A 112 11.79 -3.54 4.36
N ARG A 113 12.58 -2.66 4.99
CA ARG A 113 12.74 -1.25 4.58
C ARG A 113 13.24 -1.12 3.13
N HIS A 114 14.17 -1.97 2.72
CA HIS A 114 14.63 -2.01 1.33
C HIS A 114 13.50 -2.34 0.33
N LEU A 115 12.69 -3.37 0.62
CA LEU A 115 11.56 -3.74 -0.24
C LEU A 115 10.43 -2.70 -0.22
N GLN A 116 10.18 -2.08 0.94
CA GLN A 116 9.27 -0.96 1.10
C GLN A 116 9.70 0.20 0.21
N PHE A 117 10.96 0.63 0.28
CA PHE A 117 11.51 1.69 -0.56
C PHE A 117 11.31 1.38 -2.06
N ARG A 118 11.63 0.16 -2.49
CA ARG A 118 11.39 -0.27 -3.88
C ARG A 118 9.92 -0.16 -4.29
N LEU A 119 8.98 -0.52 -3.41
CA LEU A 119 7.55 -0.36 -3.69
C LEU A 119 7.13 1.11 -3.74
N MET A 120 7.81 2.01 -3.02
CA MET A 120 7.59 3.44 -3.12
C MET A 120 8.03 3.98 -4.48
N GLU A 121 9.15 3.49 -5.02
CA GLU A 121 9.61 3.83 -6.37
C GLU A 121 8.66 3.26 -7.44
N GLU A 122 8.30 1.98 -7.35
CA GLU A 122 7.37 1.34 -8.30
C GLU A 122 5.98 2.00 -8.29
N GLY A 123 5.53 2.44 -7.12
CA GLY A 123 4.20 2.97 -6.87
C GLY A 123 4.08 4.49 -6.95
N GLN A 124 5.11 5.24 -7.34
CA GLN A 124 5.08 6.72 -7.28
C GLN A 124 3.87 7.34 -8.00
N CYS A 125 3.37 6.73 -9.06
CA CYS A 125 2.15 7.18 -9.77
C CYS A 125 0.82 6.89 -9.04
N LEU A 126 0.86 6.19 -7.90
CA LEU A 126 -0.23 6.05 -6.94
C LEU A 126 -0.24 7.19 -5.93
N SER A 127 0.83 7.99 -5.84
CA SER A 127 0.80 9.21 -5.03
C SER A 127 -0.37 10.08 -5.48
N GLY A 128 -1.23 10.43 -4.52
CA GLY A 128 -2.47 11.15 -4.77
C GLY A 128 -2.53 12.37 -3.88
N VAL A 129 -2.61 13.53 -4.52
CA VAL A 129 -2.97 14.81 -3.89
C VAL A 129 -4.29 14.58 -3.14
N ASP A 130 -4.29 14.82 -1.83
CA ASP A 130 -5.29 14.46 -0.82
C ASP A 130 -5.23 13.00 -0.32
N GLY A 131 -4.36 12.79 0.67
CA GLY A 131 -4.29 11.58 1.47
C GLY A 131 -5.64 11.24 2.11
N SER A 132 -5.91 9.94 2.30
CA SER A 132 -7.17 9.54 2.92
C SER A 132 -7.20 9.94 4.38
N VAL A 133 -8.16 10.80 4.73
CA VAL A 133 -8.47 11.19 6.12
C VAL A 133 -8.59 9.97 7.05
N VAL A 134 -9.07 8.83 6.53
CA VAL A 134 -9.23 7.59 7.29
C VAL A 134 -7.87 6.92 7.57
N LEU A 135 -6.98 6.85 6.58
CA LEU A 135 -5.63 6.29 6.79
C LEU A 135 -4.79 7.22 7.65
N SER A 136 -4.81 8.53 7.41
CA SER A 136 -4.07 9.49 8.22
C SER A 136 -4.53 9.48 9.68
N SER A 137 -5.84 9.37 9.94
CA SER A 137 -6.36 9.20 11.30
C SER A 137 -5.90 7.89 11.94
N TYR A 138 -5.86 6.78 11.19
CA TYR A 138 -5.33 5.51 11.71
C TYR A 138 -3.85 5.63 12.09
N PHE A 139 -3.01 6.18 11.22
CA PHE A 139 -1.58 6.33 11.50
C PHE A 139 -1.32 7.33 12.64
N SER A 140 -2.09 8.41 12.73
CA SER A 140 -2.05 9.31 13.88
C SER A 140 -2.36 8.60 15.20
N ASN A 141 -3.36 7.71 15.22
CA ASN A 141 -3.66 6.91 16.41
C ASN A 141 -2.54 5.93 16.75
N VAL A 142 -1.92 5.30 15.74
CA VAL A 142 -0.73 4.44 15.93
C VAL A 142 0.38 5.23 16.59
N THR A 143 0.75 6.39 16.05
CA THR A 143 1.80 7.26 16.60
C THR A 143 1.50 7.66 18.03
N ALA A 144 0.26 8.05 18.35
CA ALA A 144 -0.13 8.38 19.72
C ALA A 144 0.09 7.23 20.72
N VAL A 145 -0.13 5.97 20.29
CA VAL A 145 0.15 4.79 21.14
C VAL A 145 1.64 4.47 21.23
N LEU A 146 2.42 4.79 20.20
CA LEU A 146 3.88 4.67 20.23
C LEU A 146 4.50 5.65 21.23
N GLU A 147 3.97 6.87 21.30
CA GLU A 147 4.41 7.92 22.22
C GLU A 147 3.94 7.69 23.67
N GLN A 148 2.87 6.92 23.86
CA GLN A 148 2.35 6.62 25.19
C GLN A 148 3.31 5.70 25.97
N GLN A 149 3.64 6.13 27.19
CA GLN A 149 4.57 5.40 28.06
C GLN A 149 4.06 3.99 28.37
N GLY A 150 4.92 2.99 28.13
CA GLY A 150 4.62 1.58 28.42
C GLY A 150 3.77 0.87 27.35
N SER A 151 3.34 1.56 26.28
CA SER A 151 2.58 0.94 25.17
C SER A 151 3.36 0.87 23.85
N ALA A 152 4.54 1.48 23.76
CA ALA A 152 5.32 1.56 22.52
C ALA A 152 5.54 0.19 21.84
N VAL A 153 6.00 -0.82 22.59
CA VAL A 153 6.19 -2.20 22.07
C VAL A 153 4.89 -2.75 21.45
N CYS A 154 3.76 -2.52 22.11
CA CYS A 154 2.47 -2.99 21.62
C CYS A 154 1.95 -2.19 20.43
N GLY A 155 2.27 -0.89 20.34
CA GLY A 155 2.00 -0.07 19.17
C GLY A 155 2.76 -0.60 17.94
N TRP A 156 4.05 -0.93 18.10
CA TRP A 156 4.86 -1.51 17.02
C TRP A 156 4.34 -2.88 16.56
N GLU A 157 3.99 -3.76 17.49
CA GLU A 157 3.38 -5.05 17.15
C GLU A 157 1.99 -4.91 16.50
N ALA A 158 1.20 -3.90 16.91
CA ALA A 158 -0.08 -3.59 16.29
C ALA A 158 0.10 -3.08 14.84
N LEU A 159 1.04 -2.15 14.62
CA LEU A 159 1.39 -1.67 13.28
C LEU A 159 1.85 -2.82 12.37
N ARG A 160 2.74 -3.69 12.89
CA ARG A 160 3.21 -4.88 12.15
C ARG A 160 2.07 -5.82 11.78
N ARG A 161 1.18 -6.13 12.72
CA ARG A 161 -0.02 -6.96 12.50
C ARG A 161 -0.91 -6.39 11.40
N ASP A 162 -1.15 -5.09 11.43
CA ASP A 162 -2.07 -4.41 10.53
C ASP A 162 -1.50 -4.30 9.12
N LEU A 163 -0.23 -3.97 8.98
CA LEU A 163 0.47 -4.01 7.69
C LEU A 163 0.50 -5.44 7.12
N LEU A 164 0.71 -6.46 7.95
CA LEU A 164 0.60 -7.86 7.51
C LEU A 164 -0.79 -8.16 6.94
N TRP A 165 -1.83 -7.70 7.63
CA TRP A 165 -3.21 -7.89 7.19
C TRP A 165 -3.49 -7.18 5.87
N VAL A 166 -3.03 -5.93 5.69
CA VAL A 166 -3.19 -5.17 4.45
C VAL A 166 -2.52 -5.88 3.29
N LEU A 167 -1.24 -6.23 3.42
CA LEU A 167 -0.46 -6.87 2.36
C LEU A 167 -1.06 -8.23 1.98
N LYS A 168 -1.43 -9.04 2.98
CA LYS A 168 -2.07 -10.35 2.74
C LYS A 168 -3.43 -10.21 2.07
N SER A 169 -4.26 -9.30 2.55
CA SER A 169 -5.60 -9.07 1.99
C SER A 169 -5.52 -8.56 0.56
N ALA A 170 -4.59 -7.65 0.28
CA ALA A 170 -4.35 -7.17 -1.07
C ALA A 170 -3.90 -8.29 -2.01
N LEU A 171 -2.87 -9.06 -1.62
CA LEU A 171 -2.37 -10.20 -2.41
C LEU A 171 -3.44 -11.26 -2.69
N HIS A 172 -4.34 -11.51 -1.72
CA HIS A 172 -5.36 -12.55 -1.85
C HIS A 172 -6.61 -12.08 -2.60
N GLN A 173 -7.15 -10.91 -2.24
CA GLN A 173 -8.43 -10.41 -2.77
C GLN A 173 -8.26 -9.61 -4.06
N HIS A 174 -7.04 -9.14 -4.34
CA HIS A 174 -6.72 -8.27 -5.47
C HIS A 174 -5.51 -8.79 -6.26
N HIS A 175 -5.27 -10.11 -6.26
CA HIS A 175 -4.15 -10.77 -6.94
C HIS A 175 -3.93 -10.27 -8.38
N ASN A 176 -5.02 -10.12 -9.15
CA ASN A 176 -4.97 -9.74 -10.56
C ASN A 176 -4.68 -8.25 -10.79
N CYS A 177 -4.61 -7.44 -9.73
CA CYS A 177 -4.26 -6.03 -9.81
C CYS A 177 -2.73 -5.80 -9.79
N PHE A 178 -1.93 -6.80 -9.45
CA PHE A 178 -0.46 -6.70 -9.39
C PHE A 178 0.19 -7.13 -10.71
N THR A 179 1.41 -6.68 -10.93
CA THR A 179 2.28 -7.23 -11.98
C THR A 179 3.08 -8.40 -11.44
N TRP A 180 3.09 -9.51 -12.17
CA TRP A 180 3.81 -10.73 -11.79
C TRP A 180 4.99 -11.02 -12.73
N GLY A 181 5.22 -10.20 -13.76
CA GLY A 181 6.35 -10.33 -14.68
C GLY A 181 7.58 -9.53 -14.23
N THR A 182 8.78 -9.99 -14.56
CA THR A 182 10.02 -9.22 -14.42
C THR A 182 10.08 -8.16 -15.51
N LYS A 183 9.88 -6.87 -15.18
CA LYS A 183 10.32 -5.80 -16.09
C LYS A 183 11.85 -5.80 -16.08
N THR A 184 12.48 -6.39 -17.09
CA THR A 184 13.87 -6.10 -17.41
C THR A 184 13.98 -4.61 -17.73
N PRO A 185 14.87 -3.84 -17.10
CA PRO A 185 15.12 -2.47 -17.52
C PRO A 185 15.55 -2.47 -19.00
N PRO A 186 15.14 -1.48 -19.80
CA PRO A 186 15.59 -1.40 -21.18
C PRO A 186 17.12 -1.26 -21.17
N THR A 187 17.81 -2.25 -21.71
CA THR A 187 19.21 -2.14 -22.09
C THR A 187 19.30 -1.03 -23.13
N SER A 188 19.89 0.09 -22.76
CA SER A 188 20.34 1.12 -23.68
C SER A 188 21.35 0.49 -24.63
N GLY A 189 20.95 0.33 -25.90
CA GLY A 189 21.86 0.06 -27.02
C GLY A 189 22.51 1.33 -27.52
#